data_AF-A0A832SEL7-F1
#
_entry.id   AF-A0A832SEL7-F1
#
_cell.length_a   1.000
_cell.length_b   1.000
_cell.length_c   1.000
_cell.angle_alpha   90.00
_cell.angle_beta   90.00
_cell.angle_gamma   90.00
#
_symmetry.space_group_name_H-M   'P 1'
#
loop_
_entity.id
_entity.type
_entity.pdbx_description
1 polymer ?
#
loop_
_entity_poly.entity_id
_entity_poly.type
_entity_poly.pdbx_seq_one_letter_code
_entity_poly.pdbx_strand_id
1 'polypeptide(L)'
;MALNPAIIRRVGLNGPTREYSYDKVRANSLANYLCEFGTKLLTDRGYKAVPLLADDHKKVDKQTVSAPFQHKTAATRAGLGWIGKSALLVTEEYGSALRLSTILTDAVLECGTPIEISKCGECQECTNACPAKAINGTLWDIAKSKEDILKGRNHLINLTNCSRYYSKTNEMLGIVAPARVCGICIAACPKTKRYIGEK
;
A
#
# COMPACT_ATOMS: atom_id res chain seq x y z
N MET A 1 0.46 -9.47 -0.68
CA MET A 1 1.75 -10.02 -1.15
C MET A 1 2.90 -9.21 -0.58
N ALA A 2 3.81 -9.85 0.15
CA ALA A 2 4.94 -9.17 0.78
C ALA A 2 6.04 -8.80 -0.23
N LEU A 3 6.69 -7.66 0.03
CA LEU A 3 7.91 -7.22 -0.64
C LEU A 3 9.12 -7.94 -0.04
N ASN A 4 10.19 -8.12 -0.83
CA ASN A 4 11.37 -8.84 -0.38
C ASN A 4 12.09 -8.05 0.73
N PRO A 5 12.32 -8.66 1.92
CA PRO A 5 12.85 -7.94 3.07
C PRO A 5 14.28 -7.43 2.84
N ALA A 6 15.12 -8.20 2.14
CA ALA A 6 16.49 -7.79 1.83
C ALA A 6 16.54 -6.62 0.85
N ILE A 7 15.55 -6.51 -0.05
CA ILE A 7 15.44 -5.37 -0.99
C ILE A 7 14.95 -4.12 -0.25
N ILE A 8 13.93 -4.25 0.58
CA ILE A 8 13.40 -3.13 1.38
C ILE A 8 14.45 -2.59 2.37
N ARG A 9 15.27 -3.47 2.95
CA ARG A 9 16.41 -3.07 3.78
C ARG A 9 17.39 -2.15 3.04
N ARG A 10 17.65 -2.41 1.75
CA ARG A 10 18.54 -1.57 0.94
C ARG A 10 17.94 -0.21 0.56
N VAL A 11 16.61 -0.08 0.52
CA VAL A 11 15.96 1.23 0.38
C VAL A 11 16.34 2.11 1.56
N GLY A 12 16.19 1.56 2.78
CA GLY A 12 16.54 2.26 4.02
C GLY A 12 16.03 3.71 4.05
N LEU A 13 16.89 4.63 4.50
CA LEU A 13 16.68 6.07 4.40
C LEU A 13 17.43 6.72 3.22
N ASN A 14 18.11 5.92 2.39
CA ASN A 14 18.96 6.40 1.30
C ASN A 14 18.20 6.61 -0.01
N GLY A 15 17.00 6.03 -0.14
CA GLY A 15 16.11 6.23 -1.28
C GLY A 15 15.82 4.97 -2.08
N PRO A 16 15.02 5.08 -3.15
CA PRO A 16 14.62 3.93 -3.96
C PRO A 16 15.81 3.28 -4.67
N THR A 17 15.74 1.97 -4.82
CA THR A 17 16.70 1.18 -5.59
C THR A 17 16.04 0.61 -6.84
N ARG A 18 16.84 0.26 -7.86
CA ARG A 18 16.34 -0.41 -9.06
C ARG A 18 15.76 -1.78 -8.72
N GLU A 19 16.37 -2.52 -7.79
CA GLU A 19 15.87 -3.80 -7.30
C GLU A 19 14.47 -3.66 -6.68
N TYR A 20 14.21 -2.58 -5.94
CA TYR A 20 12.88 -2.32 -5.39
C TYR A 20 11.84 -2.06 -6.49
N SER A 21 12.23 -1.39 -7.58
CA SER A 21 11.36 -1.23 -8.76
C SER A 21 10.91 -2.58 -9.33
N TYR A 22 11.84 -3.53 -9.49
CA TYR A 22 11.54 -4.88 -9.95
C TYR A 22 10.72 -5.69 -8.92
N ASP A 23 11.08 -5.62 -7.65
CA ASP A 23 10.38 -6.36 -6.58
C ASP A 23 8.93 -5.91 -6.41
N LYS A 24 8.65 -4.62 -6.60
CA LYS A 24 7.28 -4.10 -6.66
C LYS A 24 6.47 -4.79 -7.77
N VAL A 25 7.05 -4.92 -8.96
CA VAL A 25 6.37 -5.57 -10.10
C VAL A 25 6.20 -7.05 -9.83
N ARG A 26 7.22 -7.75 -9.34
CA ARG A 26 7.11 -9.15 -8.90
C ARG A 26 5.98 -9.35 -7.90
N ALA A 27 5.91 -8.51 -6.86
CA ALA A 27 4.89 -8.60 -5.82
C ALA A 27 3.49 -8.33 -6.36
N ASN A 28 3.34 -7.37 -7.29
CA ASN A 28 2.07 -7.14 -7.99
C ASN A 28 1.67 -8.35 -8.85
N SER A 29 2.57 -8.85 -9.70
CA SER A 29 2.29 -9.98 -10.59
C SER A 29 1.86 -11.22 -9.82
N LEU A 30 2.54 -11.54 -8.71
CA LEU A 30 2.15 -12.66 -7.86
C LEU A 30 0.81 -12.42 -7.16
N ALA A 31 0.54 -11.20 -6.67
CA ALA A 31 -0.76 -10.86 -6.09
C ALA A 31 -1.89 -10.98 -7.12
N ASN A 32 -1.66 -10.55 -8.36
CA ASN A 32 -2.62 -10.63 -9.45
C ASN A 32 -2.89 -12.07 -9.85
N TYR A 33 -1.83 -12.87 -10.03
CA TYR A 33 -1.97 -14.29 -10.33
C TYR A 33 -2.80 -15.03 -9.28
N LEU A 34 -2.53 -14.81 -7.99
CA LEU A 34 -3.31 -15.41 -6.90
C LEU A 34 -4.76 -14.90 -6.87
N CYS A 35 -4.97 -13.63 -7.19
CA CYS A 35 -6.31 -13.03 -7.28
C CYS A 35 -7.13 -13.68 -8.40
N GLU A 36 -6.54 -13.85 -9.58
CA GLU A 36 -7.18 -14.48 -10.74
C GLU A 36 -7.42 -15.97 -10.51
N PHE A 37 -6.42 -16.66 -9.94
CA PHE A 37 -6.56 -18.07 -9.57
C PHE A 37 -7.69 -18.28 -8.55
N GLY A 38 -7.73 -17.48 -7.48
CA GLY A 38 -8.80 -17.54 -6.48
C GLY A 38 -10.17 -17.18 -7.07
N THR A 39 -10.22 -16.21 -7.99
CA THR A 39 -11.45 -15.88 -8.73
C THR A 39 -11.93 -17.09 -9.51
N LYS A 40 -11.05 -17.73 -10.29
CA LYS A 40 -11.39 -18.95 -11.04
C LYS A 40 -11.89 -20.06 -10.13
N LEU A 41 -11.21 -20.26 -9.00
CA LEU A 41 -11.57 -21.28 -8.00
C LEU A 41 -12.99 -21.09 -7.44
N LEU A 42 -13.40 -19.83 -7.24
CA LEU A 42 -14.74 -19.46 -6.77
C LEU A 42 -15.78 -19.62 -7.89
N THR A 43 -15.48 -19.17 -9.11
CA THR A 43 -16.40 -19.32 -10.25
C THR A 43 -16.62 -20.77 -10.62
N ASP A 44 -15.59 -21.62 -10.56
CA ASP A 44 -15.69 -23.06 -10.79
C ASP A 44 -16.58 -23.76 -9.74
N ARG A 45 -16.78 -23.14 -8.58
CA ARG A 45 -17.72 -23.57 -7.52
C ARG A 45 -19.11 -22.94 -7.62
N GLY A 46 -19.39 -22.17 -8.67
CA GLY A 46 -20.71 -21.57 -8.92
C GLY A 46 -20.94 -20.22 -8.25
N TYR A 47 -19.91 -19.62 -7.61
CA TYR A 47 -20.02 -18.27 -7.04
C TYR A 47 -19.74 -17.19 -8.08
N LYS A 48 -20.35 -16.02 -7.92
CA LYS A 48 -19.95 -14.83 -8.66
C LYS A 48 -18.64 -14.34 -8.03
N ALA A 49 -17.63 -14.10 -8.86
CA ALA A 49 -16.37 -13.53 -8.40
C ALA A 49 -15.78 -12.58 -9.45
N VAL A 50 -15.21 -11.46 -9.00
CA VAL A 50 -14.56 -10.46 -9.84
C VAL A 50 -13.19 -10.11 -9.23
N PRO A 51 -12.10 -10.21 -10.01
CA PRO A 51 -10.78 -9.83 -9.52
C PRO A 51 -10.58 -8.32 -9.62
N LEU A 52 -9.96 -7.76 -8.59
CA LEU A 52 -9.48 -6.38 -8.52
C LEU A 52 -7.96 -6.43 -8.30
N LEU A 53 -7.21 -6.04 -9.32
CA LEU A 53 -5.76 -6.26 -9.41
C LEU A 53 -4.94 -5.11 -8.79
N ALA A 54 -3.72 -5.41 -8.35
CA ALA A 54 -2.85 -4.50 -7.58
C ALA A 54 -2.38 -3.24 -8.35
N ASP A 55 -2.45 -3.29 -9.68
CA ASP A 55 -1.98 -2.29 -10.64
C ASP A 55 -3.04 -1.97 -11.70
N ASP A 56 -4.33 -2.18 -11.41
CA ASP A 56 -5.42 -1.71 -12.27
C ASP A 56 -5.53 -0.17 -12.19
N HIS A 57 -4.65 0.48 -12.93
CA HIS A 57 -4.58 1.94 -13.05
C HIS A 57 -5.53 2.48 -14.12
N LYS A 58 -6.27 1.61 -14.83
CA LYS A 58 -7.08 1.99 -15.99
C LYS A 58 -8.29 2.85 -15.60
N LYS A 59 -8.67 2.87 -14.33
CA LYS A 59 -9.81 3.63 -13.79
C LYS A 59 -9.44 4.59 -12.66
N VAL A 60 -8.19 5.04 -12.61
CA VAL A 60 -7.75 6.01 -11.60
C VAL A 60 -8.14 7.42 -12.06
N ASP A 61 -8.89 8.14 -11.22
CA ASP A 61 -9.14 9.56 -11.40
C ASP A 61 -7.82 10.32 -11.23
N LYS A 62 -7.39 11.05 -12.27
CA LYS A 62 -6.08 11.71 -12.29
C LYS A 62 -5.97 12.92 -11.35
N GLN A 63 -7.10 13.51 -10.94
CA GLN A 63 -7.11 14.69 -10.08
C GLN A 63 -7.08 14.29 -8.59
N THR A 64 -7.89 13.33 -8.22
CA THR A 64 -8.03 12.84 -6.83
C THR A 64 -7.13 11.65 -6.53
N VAL A 65 -6.54 11.02 -7.56
CA VAL A 65 -5.77 9.77 -7.47
C VAL A 65 -6.62 8.64 -6.85
N SER A 66 -7.94 8.76 -6.96
CA SER A 66 -8.89 7.77 -6.46
C SER A 66 -9.03 6.63 -7.46
N ALA A 67 -9.24 5.42 -6.94
CA ALA A 67 -9.55 4.23 -7.72
C ALA A 67 -10.97 3.76 -7.37
N PRO A 68 -11.63 2.97 -8.24
CA PRO A 68 -13.00 2.50 -8.00
C PRO A 68 -13.15 1.66 -6.73
N PHE A 69 -12.04 1.11 -6.22
CA PHE A 69 -12.03 0.31 -5.02
C PHE A 69 -10.85 0.66 -4.11
N GLN A 70 -11.11 0.75 -2.80
CA GLN A 70 -10.11 1.08 -1.80
C GLN A 70 -9.56 -0.17 -1.11
N HIS A 71 -8.62 -0.89 -1.77
CA HIS A 71 -8.01 -2.12 -1.23
C HIS A 71 -7.54 -2.00 0.22
N LYS A 72 -6.90 -0.87 0.58
CA LYS A 72 -6.38 -0.64 1.93
C LYS A 72 -7.51 -0.54 2.97
N THR A 73 -8.62 0.11 2.63
CA THR A 73 -9.78 0.25 3.53
C THR A 73 -10.50 -1.10 3.68
N ALA A 74 -10.64 -1.86 2.59
CA ALA A 74 -11.18 -3.22 2.65
C ALA A 74 -10.32 -4.13 3.53
N ALA A 75 -8.99 -4.03 3.43
CA ALA A 75 -8.08 -4.79 4.27
C ALA A 75 -8.19 -4.43 5.76
N THR A 76 -8.47 -3.16 6.13
CA THR A 76 -8.72 -2.82 7.54
C THR A 76 -10.04 -3.43 8.04
N ARG A 77 -11.09 -3.44 7.20
CA ARG A 77 -12.38 -4.06 7.52
C ARG A 77 -12.28 -5.58 7.63
N ALA A 78 -11.39 -6.20 6.87
CA ALA A 78 -11.07 -7.63 6.97
C ALA A 78 -10.13 -7.98 8.15
N GLY A 79 -9.71 -6.99 8.97
CA GLY A 79 -8.83 -7.23 10.12
C GLY A 79 -7.37 -7.50 9.79
N LEU A 80 -6.95 -7.30 8.53
CA LEU A 80 -5.59 -7.61 8.09
C LEU A 80 -4.55 -6.59 8.62
N GLY A 81 -4.98 -5.37 8.94
CA GLY A 81 -4.09 -4.31 9.39
C GLY A 81 -4.80 -2.96 9.51
N TRP A 82 -4.03 -1.89 9.62
CA TRP A 82 -4.54 -0.53 9.70
C TRP A 82 -3.87 0.37 8.67
N ILE A 83 -4.51 1.48 8.32
CA ILE A 83 -3.87 2.49 7.47
C ILE A 83 -2.94 3.34 8.35
N GLY A 84 -1.65 3.35 8.03
CA GLY A 84 -0.65 4.14 8.74
C GLY A 84 -0.66 5.62 8.32
N LYS A 85 0.11 6.45 9.03
CA LYS A 85 0.30 7.88 8.73
C LYS A 85 0.83 8.12 7.30
N SER A 86 1.61 7.18 6.76
CA SER A 86 2.06 7.16 5.35
C SER A 86 0.95 6.84 4.33
N ALA A 87 -0.30 6.72 4.77
CA ALA A 87 -1.46 6.27 4.02
C ALA A 87 -1.37 4.84 3.44
N LEU A 88 -0.33 4.06 3.76
CA LEU A 88 -0.18 2.65 3.38
C LEU A 88 -0.89 1.74 4.39
N LEU A 89 -1.26 0.52 3.96
CA LEU A 89 -1.68 -0.51 4.92
C LEU A 89 -0.45 -0.96 5.70
N VAL A 90 -0.59 -1.07 7.02
CA VAL A 90 0.41 -1.61 7.95
C VAL A 90 -0.17 -2.86 8.59
N THR A 91 0.58 -3.95 8.54
CA THR A 91 0.26 -5.23 9.17
C THR A 91 1.23 -5.51 10.30
N GLU A 92 0.87 -6.41 11.22
CA GLU A 92 1.80 -6.80 12.29
C GLU A 92 3.02 -7.55 11.76
N GLU A 93 2.81 -8.42 10.77
CA GLU A 93 3.82 -9.33 10.21
C GLU A 93 4.77 -8.65 9.23
N TYR A 94 4.24 -7.88 8.28
CA TYR A 94 5.04 -7.31 7.17
C TYR A 94 5.25 -5.81 7.28
N GLY A 95 4.68 -5.17 8.30
CA GLY A 95 4.57 -3.72 8.34
C GLY A 95 3.83 -3.19 7.12
N SER A 96 4.39 -2.16 6.48
CA SER A 96 3.86 -1.58 5.24
C SER A 96 4.49 -2.12 3.96
N ALA A 97 5.35 -3.14 4.06
CA ALA A 97 6.08 -3.73 2.93
C ALA A 97 5.24 -4.78 2.17
N LEU A 98 4.06 -4.40 1.69
CA LEU A 98 3.16 -5.30 0.98
C LEU A 98 2.35 -4.63 -0.15
N ARG A 99 1.82 -5.46 -1.03
CA ARG A 99 0.91 -5.13 -2.14
C ARG A 99 -0.41 -5.88 -1.97
N LEU A 100 -1.50 -5.30 -2.46
CA LEU A 100 -2.85 -5.81 -2.27
C LEU A 100 -3.54 -6.02 -3.62
N SER A 101 -4.26 -7.13 -3.72
CA SER A 101 -5.31 -7.40 -4.71
C SER A 101 -6.55 -7.84 -3.94
N THR A 102 -7.72 -7.80 -4.55
CA THR A 102 -8.99 -8.15 -3.88
C THR A 102 -9.88 -8.94 -4.82
N ILE A 103 -10.60 -9.92 -4.30
CA ILE A 103 -11.67 -10.60 -5.02
C ILE A 103 -13.00 -10.13 -4.41
N LEU A 104 -13.91 -9.63 -5.24
CA LEU A 104 -15.30 -9.41 -4.83
C LEU A 104 -16.08 -10.67 -5.16
N THR A 105 -16.81 -11.22 -4.18
CA THR A 105 -17.58 -12.46 -4.38
C THR A 105 -18.85 -12.48 -3.54
N ASP A 106 -19.83 -13.28 -3.97
CA ASP A 106 -21.03 -13.63 -3.21
C ASP A 106 -20.88 -14.94 -2.39
N ALA A 107 -19.70 -15.54 -2.41
CA ALA A 107 -19.38 -16.68 -1.55
C ALA A 107 -19.52 -16.32 -0.06
N VAL A 108 -20.11 -17.22 0.71
CA VAL A 108 -20.24 -17.07 2.16
C VAL A 108 -18.90 -17.42 2.81
N LEU A 109 -18.21 -16.42 3.35
CA LEU A 109 -16.90 -16.55 3.98
C LEU A 109 -16.95 -15.99 5.40
N GLU A 110 -16.07 -16.50 6.27
CA GLU A 110 -15.89 -15.92 7.60
C GLU A 110 -15.29 -14.51 7.48
N CYS A 111 -15.90 -13.56 8.19
CA CYS A 111 -15.44 -12.17 8.23
C CYS A 111 -14.38 -11.99 9.33
N GLY A 112 -13.29 -11.29 9.01
CA GLY A 112 -12.32 -10.87 10.02
C GLY A 112 -12.85 -9.75 10.93
N THR A 113 -12.12 -9.48 12.02
CA THR A 113 -12.47 -8.39 12.96
C THR A 113 -11.93 -7.04 12.46
N PRO A 114 -12.80 -6.06 12.17
CA PRO A 114 -12.36 -4.79 11.62
C PRO A 114 -11.41 -3.99 12.52
N ILE A 115 -10.49 -3.26 11.90
CA ILE A 115 -9.65 -2.26 12.55
C ILE A 115 -10.04 -0.88 12.03
N GLU A 116 -10.65 -0.08 12.90
CA GLU A 116 -11.30 1.17 12.50
C GLU A 116 -10.40 2.41 12.62
N ILE A 117 -9.38 2.32 13.48
CA ILE A 117 -8.46 3.43 13.77
C ILE A 117 -7.02 2.95 13.57
N SER A 118 -6.17 3.85 13.09
CA SER A 118 -4.74 3.61 12.94
C SER A 118 -4.06 3.27 14.27
N LYS A 119 -3.32 2.16 14.32
CA LYS A 119 -2.52 1.76 15.49
C LYS A 119 -1.13 2.39 15.53
N CYS A 120 -0.90 3.48 14.79
CA CYS A 120 0.40 4.18 14.79
C CYS A 120 0.66 4.95 16.10
N GLY A 121 -0.38 5.37 16.82
CA GLY A 121 -0.24 6.21 18.02
C GLY A 121 0.62 7.45 17.77
N GLU A 122 1.53 7.74 18.70
CA GLU A 122 2.42 8.90 18.63
C GLU A 122 3.60 8.74 17.67
N CYS A 123 3.81 7.57 17.05
CA CYS A 123 4.95 7.31 16.16
C CYS A 123 5.01 8.31 14.98
N GLN A 124 6.18 8.93 14.74
CA GLN A 124 6.41 9.88 13.63
C GLN A 124 7.53 9.45 12.68
N GLU A 125 8.03 8.21 12.76
CA GLU A 125 9.19 7.74 11.98
C GLU A 125 9.07 7.99 10.47
N CYS A 126 7.94 7.58 9.86
CA CYS A 126 7.73 7.78 8.43
C CYS A 126 7.53 9.26 8.05
N THR A 127 6.99 10.07 8.96
CA THR A 127 6.82 11.52 8.80
C THR A 127 8.20 12.19 8.75
N ASN A 128 9.03 11.91 9.75
CA ASN A 128 10.37 12.47 9.92
C ASN A 128 11.31 12.04 8.79
N ALA A 129 11.19 10.78 8.35
CA ALA A 129 11.99 10.24 7.27
C ALA A 129 11.61 10.75 5.87
N CYS A 130 10.45 11.39 5.69
CA CYS A 130 9.96 11.75 4.36
C CYS A 130 10.69 12.99 3.81
N PRO A 131 11.57 12.87 2.80
CA PRO A 131 12.33 14.01 2.26
C PRO A 131 11.42 15.02 1.54
N ALA A 132 10.26 14.57 1.07
CA ALA A 132 9.26 15.42 0.41
C ALA A 132 8.39 16.22 1.39
N LYS A 133 8.52 15.98 2.72
CA LYS A 133 7.60 16.48 3.75
C LYS A 133 6.14 16.25 3.36
N ALA A 134 5.87 15.08 2.79
CA ALA A 134 4.57 14.77 2.22
C ALA A 134 3.61 14.16 3.23
N ILE A 135 4.11 13.57 4.33
CA ILE A 135 3.28 12.90 5.33
C ILE A 135 2.94 13.90 6.43
N ASN A 136 1.65 14.02 6.76
CA ASN A 136 1.16 15.04 7.71
C ASN A 136 1.22 14.58 9.18
N GLY A 137 1.49 13.30 9.42
CA GLY A 137 1.58 12.73 10.77
C GLY A 137 0.23 12.46 11.46
N THR A 138 -0.88 12.60 10.72
CA THR A 138 -2.26 12.41 11.21
C THR A 138 -2.68 10.94 11.24
N LEU A 139 -3.51 10.56 12.22
CA LEU A 139 -4.05 9.21 12.32
C LEU A 139 -5.25 9.05 11.38
N TRP A 140 -5.27 7.92 10.68
CA TRP A 140 -6.43 7.48 9.90
C TRP A 140 -7.53 6.92 10.80
N ASP A 141 -8.77 7.18 10.42
CA ASP A 141 -10.00 6.73 11.09
C ASP A 141 -11.09 6.46 10.03
N ILE A 142 -11.78 5.33 10.13
CA ILE A 142 -12.90 4.97 9.26
C ILE A 142 -14.03 6.02 9.26
N ALA A 143 -14.23 6.76 10.35
CA ALA A 143 -15.23 7.84 10.41
C ALA A 143 -14.94 8.95 9.39
N LYS A 144 -13.67 9.12 9.00
CA LYS A 144 -13.22 10.07 7.97
C LYS A 144 -13.25 9.49 6.55
N SER A 145 -13.69 8.24 6.38
CA SER A 145 -13.72 7.56 5.07
C SER A 145 -14.59 8.26 4.04
N LYS A 146 -15.68 8.93 4.45
CA LYS A 146 -16.49 9.77 3.54
C LYS A 146 -15.67 10.91 2.95
N GLU A 147 -14.85 11.56 3.77
CA GLU A 147 -13.92 12.59 3.29
C GLU A 147 -12.84 11.99 2.40
N ASP A 148 -12.31 10.80 2.75
CA ASP A 148 -11.34 10.09 1.91
C ASP A 148 -11.88 9.71 0.53
N ILE A 149 -13.18 9.39 0.42
CA ILE A 149 -13.83 9.10 -0.86
C ILE A 149 -13.94 10.38 -1.70
N LEU A 150 -14.32 11.50 -1.08
CA LEU A 150 -14.60 12.76 -1.78
C LEU A 150 -13.33 13.55 -2.12
N LYS A 151 -12.36 13.59 -1.21
CA LYS A 151 -11.18 14.46 -1.28
C LYS A 151 -9.87 13.68 -1.36
N GLY A 152 -9.93 12.35 -1.42
CA GLY A 152 -8.75 11.50 -1.28
C GLY A 152 -8.14 11.58 0.12
N ARG A 153 -6.99 10.94 0.31
CA ARG A 153 -6.29 10.87 1.60
C ARG A 153 -5.34 12.05 1.84
N ASN A 154 -5.70 13.23 1.35
CA ASN A 154 -4.86 14.44 1.43
C ASN A 154 -4.59 14.88 2.88
N HIS A 155 -5.48 14.51 3.80
CA HIS A 155 -5.29 14.77 5.22
C HIS A 155 -4.16 13.93 5.84
N LEU A 156 -3.83 12.76 5.26
CA LEU A 156 -2.70 11.90 5.68
C LEU A 156 -1.42 12.26 4.94
N ILE A 157 -1.53 12.43 3.62
CA ILE A 157 -0.37 12.57 2.74
C ILE A 157 -0.65 13.53 1.58
N ASN A 158 0.26 14.48 1.37
CA ASN A 158 0.31 15.32 0.18
C ASN A 158 0.86 14.52 -1.01
N LEU A 159 -0.05 13.99 -1.82
CA LEU A 159 0.28 13.16 -2.98
C LEU A 159 1.08 13.91 -4.04
N THR A 160 0.87 15.22 -4.18
CA THR A 160 1.61 16.05 -5.13
C THR A 160 3.09 16.14 -4.77
N ASN A 161 3.40 16.42 -3.49
CA ASN A 161 4.78 16.46 -3.01
C ASN A 161 5.46 15.09 -3.12
N CYS A 162 4.74 14.04 -2.72
CA CYS A 162 5.22 12.66 -2.84
C CYS A 162 5.53 12.29 -4.30
N SER A 163 4.61 12.57 -5.21
CA SER A 163 4.72 12.24 -6.64
C SER A 163 5.85 12.98 -7.33
N ARG A 164 5.98 14.28 -7.04
CA ARG A 164 7.06 15.11 -7.57
C ARG A 164 8.41 14.62 -7.09
N TYR A 165 8.54 14.34 -5.80
CA TYR A 165 9.79 13.85 -5.23
C TYR A 165 10.20 12.51 -5.85
N TYR A 166 9.33 11.49 -5.81
CA TYR A 166 9.73 10.19 -6.35
C TYR A 166 9.99 10.28 -7.86
N SER A 167 9.22 11.06 -8.63
CA SER A 167 9.46 11.17 -10.08
C SER A 167 10.84 11.75 -10.36
N LYS A 168 11.20 12.85 -9.67
CA LYS A 168 12.52 13.50 -9.80
C LYS A 168 13.66 12.58 -9.36
N THR A 169 13.51 11.88 -8.23
CA THR A 169 14.53 10.95 -7.72
C THR A 169 14.70 9.74 -8.63
N ASN A 170 13.61 9.19 -9.21
CA ASN A 170 13.70 8.06 -10.13
C ASN A 170 14.43 8.44 -11.42
N GLU A 171 14.19 9.65 -11.94
CA GLU A 171 14.89 10.17 -13.10
C GLU A 171 16.40 10.33 -12.83
N MET A 172 16.76 10.98 -11.72
CA MET A 172 18.16 11.14 -11.31
C MET A 172 18.90 9.82 -11.12
N LEU A 173 18.21 8.78 -10.61
CA LEU A 173 18.81 7.47 -10.34
C LEU A 173 18.68 6.50 -11.54
N GLY A 174 18.12 6.92 -12.68
CA GLY A 174 17.90 6.04 -13.82
C GLY A 174 16.97 4.85 -13.53
N ILE A 175 16.03 5.03 -12.60
CA ILE A 175 14.96 4.06 -12.25
C ILE A 175 13.74 4.36 -13.12
N VAL A 176 13.89 4.12 -14.43
CA VAL A 176 12.87 4.46 -15.43
C VAL A 176 11.86 3.32 -15.63
N ALA A 177 12.25 2.08 -15.31
CA ALA A 177 11.48 0.85 -15.47
C ALA A 177 11.86 -0.17 -14.38
N PRO A 178 10.99 -1.16 -14.08
CA PRO A 178 9.63 -1.33 -14.62
C PRO A 178 8.55 -0.52 -13.87
N ALA A 179 8.89 0.11 -12.74
CA ALA A 179 7.95 0.92 -11.97
C ALA A 179 8.60 2.08 -11.22
N ARG A 180 7.94 3.24 -11.17
CA ARG A 180 8.37 4.33 -10.29
C ARG A 180 8.16 3.95 -8.82
N VAL A 181 9.16 4.21 -7.99
CA VAL A 181 9.21 3.81 -6.58
C VAL A 181 9.91 4.83 -5.68
N CYS A 182 9.57 4.87 -4.39
CA CYS A 182 10.37 5.58 -3.38
C CYS A 182 10.67 4.63 -2.22
N GLY A 183 9.67 4.34 -1.39
CA GLY A 183 9.76 3.30 -0.36
C GLY A 183 10.43 3.73 0.95
N ILE A 184 10.95 4.96 1.07
CA ILE A 184 11.56 5.46 2.32
C ILE A 184 10.57 5.36 3.49
N CYS A 185 9.30 5.74 3.31
CA CYS A 185 8.28 5.62 4.35
C CYS A 185 7.92 4.16 4.69
N ILE A 186 8.17 3.21 3.77
CA ILE A 186 8.01 1.77 4.03
C ILE A 186 9.16 1.32 4.93
N ALA A 187 10.40 1.59 4.54
CA ALA A 187 11.60 1.21 5.29
C ALA A 187 11.68 1.87 6.67
N ALA A 188 11.22 3.12 6.81
CA ALA A 188 11.20 3.83 8.08
C ALA A 188 10.17 3.30 9.10
N CYS A 189 9.12 2.59 8.64
CA CYS A 189 8.05 2.14 9.53
C CYS A 189 8.59 1.11 10.55
N PRO A 190 8.39 1.29 11.88
CA PRO A 190 8.87 0.33 12.88
C PRO A 190 8.37 -1.10 12.68
N LYS A 191 7.12 -1.26 12.22
CA LYS A 191 6.57 -2.58 11.90
C LYS A 191 7.30 -3.23 10.73
N THR A 192 7.69 -2.44 9.72
CA THR A 192 8.50 -2.91 8.60
C THR A 192 9.94 -3.19 9.04
N LYS A 193 10.55 -2.38 9.91
CA LYS A 193 11.90 -2.64 10.46
C LYS A 193 11.98 -4.02 11.10
N ARG A 194 10.99 -4.40 11.91
CA ARG A 194 10.87 -5.77 12.45
C ARG A 194 10.82 -6.83 11.35
N TYR A 195 10.00 -6.64 10.31
CA TYR A 195 9.88 -7.57 9.18
C TYR A 195 11.22 -7.75 8.44
N ILE A 196 11.96 -6.66 8.24
CA ILE A 196 13.26 -6.70 7.55
C ILE A 196 14.42 -6.97 8.51
N GLY A 197 14.18 -7.38 9.75
CA GLY A 197 15.23 -7.74 10.72
C GLY A 197 16.14 -6.57 11.15
N GLU A 198 15.64 -5.33 11.07
CA GLU A 198 16.28 -4.16 11.66
C GLU A 198 15.71 -3.92 13.08
N LYS A 199 16.60 -3.62 14.03
CA LYS A 199 16.24 -3.29 15.41
C LYS A 199 15.73 -1.86 15.51
#